data_AF-A0A382PA06-F1
#
_entry.id   AF-A0A382PA06-F1
#
_cell.length_a   1.000
_cell.length_b   1.000
_cell.length_c   1.000
_cell.angle_alpha   90.00
_cell.angle_beta   90.00
_cell.angle_gamma   90.00
#
_symmetry.space_group_name_H-M   'P 1'
#
loop_
_entity.id
_entity.type
_entity.pdbx_description
1 polymer ?
#
loop_
_entity_poly.entity_id
_entity_poly.type
_entity_poly.pdbx_seq_one_letter_code
_entity_poly.pdbx_strand_id
1 'polypeptide(L)'
;MNNQIVSEIKKPPVISIGFIGWLRKNLFSTWYNTIFTFLGIYIIYLLIPPIFQWAILDAVWSGEDRTVCEWYDENKVKYRAGA
;
A
#
# COMPACT_ATOMS: atom_id res chain seq x y z
N MET A 1 -58.79 -7.34 4.33
CA MET A 1 -57.62 -7.43 5.22
C MET A 1 -56.87 -8.70 4.84
N ASN A 2 -55.69 -8.76 4.17
CA ASN A 2 -54.60 -7.81 3.93
C ASN A 2 -53.84 -8.33 2.69
N ASN A 3 -53.68 -7.56 1.61
CA ASN A 3 -52.96 -8.00 0.41
C ASN A 3 -51.82 -7.03 0.03
N GLN A 4 -51.06 -6.56 1.03
CA GLN A 4 -50.09 -5.46 0.89
C GLN A 4 -48.68 -5.78 1.45
N ILE A 5 -48.30 -7.05 1.67
CA ILE A 5 -47.00 -7.42 2.29
C ILE A 5 -46.04 -8.15 1.32
N VAL A 6 -46.25 -8.05 0.01
CA VAL A 6 -45.18 -8.40 -0.93
C VAL A 6 -44.62 -7.10 -1.44
N SER A 7 -43.81 -6.44 -0.59
CA SER A 7 -42.86 -5.45 -1.07
C SER A 7 -42.04 -6.15 -2.14
N GLU A 8 -42.16 -5.70 -3.38
CA GLU A 8 -41.31 -6.11 -4.49
C GLU A 8 -39.86 -6.13 -3.98
N ILE A 9 -39.24 -7.31 -3.85
CA ILE A 9 -37.82 -7.42 -3.52
C ILE A 9 -37.08 -6.96 -4.77
N LYS A 10 -37.03 -5.64 -4.95
CA LYS A 10 -36.25 -4.99 -5.99
C LYS A 10 -34.81 -5.26 -5.63
N LYS A 11 -34.26 -6.35 -6.18
CA LYS A 11 -32.83 -6.67 -6.06
C LYS A 11 -32.07 -5.38 -6.43
N PRO A 12 -31.13 -4.92 -5.59
CA PRO A 12 -30.41 -3.71 -5.91
C PRO A 12 -29.81 -3.86 -7.32
N PRO A 13 -29.77 -2.80 -8.12
CA PRO A 13 -29.22 -2.90 -9.47
C PRO A 13 -27.81 -3.47 -9.35
N VAL A 14 -27.46 -4.50 -10.12
CA VAL A 14 -26.17 -5.22 -10.03
C VAL A 14 -24.96 -4.27 -10.01
N ILE A 15 -25.08 -3.12 -10.68
CA ILE A 15 -24.08 -2.03 -10.71
C ILE A 15 -23.81 -1.39 -9.34
N SER A 16 -24.73 -1.53 -8.38
CA SER A 16 -24.61 -1.01 -7.01
C SER A 16 -24.11 -2.04 -6.00
N ILE A 17 -24.01 -3.32 -6.40
CA ILE A 17 -23.59 -4.43 -5.54
C ILE A 17 -22.27 -4.97 -6.09
N GLY A 18 -21.15 -4.37 -5.70
CA GLY A 18 -19.83 -4.84 -6.11
C GLY A 18 -18.72 -3.81 -5.91
N PHE A 19 -17.47 -4.25 -6.10
CA PHE A 19 -16.29 -3.42 -5.92
C PHE A 19 -16.32 -2.16 -6.81
N ILE A 20 -16.71 -2.31 -8.08
CA ILE A 20 -16.86 -1.18 -9.02
C ILE A 20 -17.94 -0.20 -8.55
N GLY A 21 -19.08 -0.70 -8.07
CA GLY A 21 -20.16 0.13 -7.53
C GLY A 21 -19.74 0.88 -6.27
N TRP A 22 -18.96 0.24 -5.41
CA TRP A 22 -18.36 0.84 -4.22
C TRP A 22 -17.36 1.94 -4.57
N LEU A 23 -16.46 1.71 -5.53
CA LEU A 23 -15.49 2.72 -5.98
C LEU A 23 -16.20 3.98 -6.49
N ARG A 24 -17.21 3.82 -7.37
CA ARG A 24 -17.97 4.95 -7.89
C ARG A 24 -18.70 5.70 -6.78
N LYS A 25 -19.28 4.98 -5.81
CA LYS A 25 -20.03 5.58 -4.70
C LYS A 25 -19.14 6.31 -3.68
N ASN A 26 -17.89 5.85 -3.47
CA ASN A 26 -17.04 6.39 -2.40
C ASN A 26 -15.93 7.31 -2.94
N LEU A 27 -15.26 6.96 -4.03
CA LEU A 27 -14.12 7.72 -4.57
C LEU A 27 -14.55 8.74 -5.64
N PHE A 28 -15.61 8.45 -6.42
CA PHE A 28 -16.03 9.27 -7.56
C PHE A 28 -17.45 9.81 -7.42
N SER A 29 -17.92 10.01 -6.18
CA SER A 29 -19.28 10.48 -5.92
C SER A 29 -19.52 11.95 -6.30
N THR A 30 -18.47 12.76 -6.30
CA THR A 30 -18.51 14.19 -6.65
C THR A 30 -17.28 14.59 -7.47
N TRP A 31 -17.34 15.75 -8.13
CA TRP A 31 -16.25 16.23 -8.96
C TRP A 31 -14.96 16.50 -8.17
N TYR A 32 -15.05 16.99 -6.93
CA TYR A 32 -13.89 17.21 -6.08
C TYR A 32 -13.30 15.89 -5.55
N ASN A 33 -14.13 14.89 -5.22
CA ASN A 33 -13.64 13.56 -4.83
C ASN A 33 -12.86 12.89 -5.96
N THR A 34 -13.28 13.09 -7.21
CA THR A 34 -12.52 12.66 -8.39
C THR A 34 -11.14 13.31 -8.43
N ILE A 35 -11.03 14.62 -8.21
CA ILE A 35 -9.75 15.34 -8.17
C ILE A 35 -8.86 14.79 -7.05
N PHE A 36 -9.39 14.64 -5.83
CA PHE A 36 -8.63 14.09 -4.71
C PHE A 36 -8.21 12.64 -4.94
N THR A 37 -9.01 11.85 -5.66
CA THR A 37 -8.65 10.48 -6.02
C THR A 37 -7.45 10.47 -6.97
N PHE A 38 -7.46 11.29 -8.02
CA PHE A 38 -6.32 11.41 -8.93
C PHE A 38 -5.07 11.95 -8.22
N LEU A 39 -5.25 12.94 -7.34
CA LEU A 39 -4.16 13.48 -6.54
C LEU A 39 -3.56 12.41 -5.61
N GLY A 40 -4.40 11.60 -4.96
CA GLY A 40 -3.96 10.49 -4.12
C GLY A 40 -3.17 9.45 -4.91
N ILE A 41 -3.66 9.06 -6.09
CA ILE A 41 -2.94 8.16 -7.00
C ILE A 41 -1.59 8.76 -7.42
N TYR A 42 -1.56 10.05 -7.72
CA TYR A 42 -0.33 10.74 -8.11
C TYR A 42 0.70 10.77 -6.97
N ILE A 43 0.27 11.05 -5.74
CA ILE A 43 1.14 10.99 -4.56
C ILE A 43 1.69 9.58 -4.36
N ILE A 44 0.84 8.56 -4.46
CA ILE A 44 1.26 7.16 -4.36
C ILE A 44 2.30 6.83 -5.44
N TYR A 45 2.09 7.30 -6.67
CA TYR A 45 3.03 7.11 -7.77
C TYR A 45 4.40 7.72 -7.48
N LEU A 46 4.45 8.88 -6.82
CA LEU A 46 5.71 9.51 -6.42
C LEU A 46 6.38 8.79 -5.23
N LEU A 47 5.60 8.23 -4.30
CA LEU A 47 6.10 7.60 -3.09
C LEU A 47 6.54 6.15 -3.27
N ILE A 48 5.87 5.37 -4.12
CA ILE A 48 6.17 3.93 -4.29
C ILE A 48 7.62 3.69 -4.74
N PRO A 49 8.15 4.35 -5.79
CA PRO A 49 9.51 4.08 -6.27
C PRO A 49 10.60 4.33 -5.20
N PRO A 50 10.68 5.49 -4.52
CA PRO A 50 11.72 5.71 -3.52
C PRO A 50 11.57 4.81 -2.30
N ILE A 51 10.34 4.51 -1.86
CA ILE A 51 10.11 3.58 -0.73
C ILE A 51 10.57 2.18 -1.12
N PHE A 52 10.25 1.71 -2.33
CA PHE A 52 10.65 0.40 -2.81
C PHE A 52 12.16 0.29 -2.96
N GLN A 53 12.81 1.33 -3.50
CA GLN A 53 14.26 1.37 -3.63
C GLN A 53 14.94 1.29 -2.25
N TRP A 54 14.53 2.15 -1.32
CA TRP A 54 15.10 2.15 0.04
C TRP A 54 14.83 0.83 0.78
N ALA A 55 13.58 0.35 0.77
CA ALA A 55 13.19 -0.80 1.56
C ALA A 55 13.66 -2.11 0.97
N ILE A 56 13.63 -2.29 -0.35
CA ILE A 56 13.88 -3.61 -0.97
C ILE A 56 15.25 -3.70 -1.60
N LEU A 57 15.69 -2.65 -2.32
CA LEU A 57 16.93 -2.69 -3.09
C LEU A 57 18.15 -2.36 -2.21
N ASP A 58 18.03 -1.32 -1.39
CA ASP A 58 19.16 -0.79 -0.61
C ASP A 58 19.19 -1.29 0.84
N ALA A 59 18.11 -1.89 1.34
CA ALA A 59 18.04 -2.32 2.73
C ALA A 59 18.91 -3.56 3.01
N VAL A 60 19.68 -3.48 4.10
CA VAL A 60 20.39 -4.62 4.68
C VAL A 60 19.46 -5.32 5.66
N TRP A 61 18.93 -6.47 5.27
CA TRP A 61 17.94 -7.24 6.05
C TRP A 61 18.53 -8.18 7.08
N SER A 62 19.82 -8.51 6.94
CA SER A 62 20.54 -9.40 7.85
C SER A 62 22.01 -8.97 7.97
N GLY A 63 22.60 -9.26 9.12
CA GLY A 63 24.02 -9.06 9.40
C GLY A 63 24.63 -10.38 9.89
N GLU A 64 25.78 -10.74 9.35
CA GLU A 64 26.41 -12.05 9.58
C GLU A 64 26.97 -12.22 11.00
N ASP A 65 27.50 -11.15 11.60
CA ASP A 65 28.05 -11.14 12.95
C ASP A 65 27.83 -9.76 13.63
N ARG A 66 27.96 -9.70 14.95
CA ARG A 66 27.83 -8.48 15.79
C ARG A 66 28.79 -7.36 15.37
N THR A 67 29.89 -7.70 14.70
CA THR A 67 30.88 -6.76 14.20
C THR A 67 30.35 -5.81 13.14
N VAL A 68 29.24 -6.14 12.45
CA VAL A 68 28.58 -5.22 11.49
C VAL A 68 27.99 -3.98 12.16
N CYS A 69 27.76 -4.02 13.48
CA CYS A 69 27.28 -2.88 14.27
C CYS A 69 28.42 -2.11 14.96
N GLU A 70 29.66 -2.60 14.85
CA GLU A 70 30.82 -1.92 15.40
C GLU A 70 31.30 -0.81 14.45
N TRP A 71 31.96 0.20 15.01
CA TRP A 71 32.55 1.26 14.18
C TRP A 71 33.64 0.68 13.27
N TYR A 72 33.76 1.21 12.06
CA TYR A 72 34.69 0.70 11.03
C TYR A 72 36.14 0.87 11.47
N ASP A 73 36.72 -0.20 12.01
CA ASP A 73 38.12 -0.29 12.37
C ASP A 73 38.85 -1.23 11.39
N GLU A 74 39.64 -0.66 10.49
CA GLU A 74 40.43 -1.41 9.52
C GLU A 74 41.38 -2.42 10.18
N ASN A 75 41.84 -2.15 11.41
CA ASN A 75 42.72 -3.05 12.15
C ASN A 75 41.95 -4.28 12.63
N LYS A 76 40.62 -4.17 12.80
CA LYS A 76 39.79 -5.30 13.19
C LYS A 76 39.55 -6.30 12.07
N VAL A 77 39.53 -5.82 10.83
CA VAL A 77 39.41 -6.69 9.65
C VAL A 77 40.69 -7.52 9.47
N LYS A 78 41.87 -6.93 9.76
CA LYS A 78 43.16 -7.61 9.57
C LYS A 78 43.41 -8.77 10.54
N TYR A 79 42.97 -8.72 11.80
CA TYR A 79 43.17 -9.84 12.72
C TYR A 79 42.32 -11.08 12.40
N ARG A 80 41.25 -10.94 11.59
CA ARG A 80 40.37 -12.06 11.20
C ARG A 80 40.81 -12.77 9.93
N ALA A 81 41.69 -12.16 9.13
CA ALA A 81 42.16 -12.71 7.85
C ALA A 81 43.35 -13.69 7.96
N GLY A 82 43.73 -14.09 9.18
CA GLY A 82 44.82 -15.03 9.48
C GLY A 82 46.21 -14.37 9.40
N ALA A 83 46.86 -13.96 10.48
CA ALA A 83 47.51 -14.80 11.51
C ALA A 83 46.90 -16.17 11.82
#